data_AF-A0A7C8EC42-F1
#
_entry.id   AF-A0A7C8EC42-F1
#
_cell.length_a   1.000
_cell.length_b   1.000
_cell.length_c   1.000
_cell.angle_alpha   90.00
_cell.angle_beta   90.00
_cell.angle_gamma   90.00
#
_symmetry.space_group_name_H-M   'P 1'
#
loop_
_entity.id
_entity.type
_entity.pdbx_description
1 polymer ?
#
loop_
_entity_poly.entity_id
_entity_poly.type
_entity_poly.pdbx_seq_one_letter_code
_entity_poly.pdbx_strand_id
1 'polypeptide(L)' 'MIYEIMVVYNKTTGKTSFALMKDRKDNLSPTEEDLKTYLSISKIVLDQIGIKLKNKLADKK' A
#
# COMPACT_ATOMS: atom_id res chain seq x y z
N MET A 1 -14.50 2.50 -10.88
CA MET A 1 -13.82 1.91 -9.71
C MET A 1 -12.55 2.68 -9.50
N ILE A 2 -12.40 3.34 -8.36
CA ILE A 2 -11.22 4.17 -8.04
C ILE A 2 -10.52 3.56 -6.83
N TYR A 3 -9.21 3.39 -6.94
CA TYR A 3 -8.35 2.94 -5.85
C TYR A 3 -7.51 4.14 -5.39
N GLU A 4 -7.52 4.41 -4.09
CA GLU A 4 -6.73 5.47 -3.48
C GLU A 4 -5.74 4.87 -2.49
N ILE A 5 -4.46 5.22 -2.64
CA ILE A 5 -3.41 4.85 -1.69
C ILE A 5 -3.27 6.01 -0.71
N MET A 6 -3.57 5.76 0.55
CA MET A 6 -3.35 6.72 1.62
C MET A 6 -2.01 6.43 2.30
N VAL A 7 -1.12 7.42 2.29
CA VAL A 7 0.14 7.37 3.01
C VAL A 7 -0.01 8.20 4.29
N VAL A 8 0.02 7.53 5.44
CA VAL A 8 -0.16 8.17 6.74
C VAL A 8 1.19 8.23 7.45
N TYR A 9 1.71 9.43 7.64
CA TYR A 9 2.92 9.66 8.45
C TYR A 9 2.52 10.03 9.89
N ASN A 10 2.78 9.12 10.83
CA ASN A 10 2.55 9.38 12.25
C ASN A 10 3.76 10.14 12.82
N LYS A 11 3.60 11.46 13.03
CA LYS A 11 4.65 12.34 13.55
C LYS A 11 5.17 11.94 14.94
N THR A 12 4.33 11.32 15.77
CA THR A 12 4.69 10.90 17.14
C THR A 12 5.60 9.68 17.15
N THR A 13 5.34 8.72 16.27
CA THR A 13 6.10 7.45 16.21
C THR A 13 7.16 7.43 15.12
N GLY A 14 7.16 8.42 14.22
CA GLY A 14 8.01 8.46 13.02
C GLY A 14 7.67 7.37 11.99
N LYS A 15 6.54 6.65 12.17
CA LYS A 15 6.16 5.54 11.30
C LYS A 15 5.29 6.01 10.15
N THR A 16 5.60 5.49 8.97
CA THR A 16 4.74 5.61 7.78
C THR A 16 3.92 4.34 7.63
N SER A 17 2.59 4.51 7.57
CA SER A 17 1.64 3.44 7.29
C SER A 17 1.00 3.67 5.92
N PHE A 18 0.61 2.58 5.25
CA PHE A 18 -0.07 2.61 3.97
C PHE A 18 -1.46 1.99 4.15
N ALA A 19 -2.50 2.68 3.69
CA ALA A 19 -3.88 2.20 3.69
C ALA A 19 -4.46 2.30 2.27
N LEU A 20 -5.41 1.41 1.95
CA LEU A 20 -6.07 1.35 0.66
C LEU A 20 -7.55 1.66 0.83
N MET A 21 -8.02 2.67 0.10
CA MET A 21 -9.44 2.93 -0.05
C MET A 21 -9.90 2.46 -1.42
N LYS A 22 -11.03 1.75 -1.44
CA LYS A 22 -11.73 1.35 -2.66
C LYS A 22 -13.05 2.11 -2.71
N ASP A 23 -13.25 2.89 -3.77
CA ASP A 23 -14.46 3.71 -3.95
C ASP A 23 -14.77 4.60 -2.73
N ARG A 24 -13.71 5.23 -2.18
CA ARG A 24 -13.74 6.08 -0.98
C ARG A 24 -14.17 5.39 0.33
N LYS A 25 -14.19 4.07 0.36
CA LYS A 25 -14.43 3.28 1.57
C LYS A 25 -13.18 2.53 1.97
N ASP A 26 -12.97 2.40 3.28
CA ASP A 26 -11.94 1.53 3.82
C ASP A 26 -12.19 0.11 3.35
N ASN A 27 -11.23 -0.43 2.59
CA ASN A 27 -11.29 -1.82 2.17
C ASN A 27 -10.61 -2.67 3.25
N LEU A 28 -11.35 -2.93 4.33
CA LEU A 28 -10.84 -3.67 5.51
C LEU A 28 -10.45 -5.12 5.22
N SER A 29 -10.77 -5.65 4.04
CA SER A 29 -10.44 -7.03 3.64
C SER A 29 -10.11 -7.07 2.14
N PRO A 30 -8.94 -6.53 1.73
CA PRO A 30 -8.53 -6.56 0.33
C PRO A 30 -8.24 -8.00 -0.11
N THR A 31 -8.58 -8.33 -1.35
CA THR A 31 -8.24 -9.63 -1.92
C THR A 31 -6.73 -9.71 -2.23
N GLU A 32 -6.21 -10.92 -2.45
CA GLU A 32 -4.80 -11.10 -2.86
C GLU A 32 -4.49 -10.37 -4.18
N GLU A 33 -5.45 -10.32 -5.10
CA GLU A 33 -5.33 -9.63 -6.38
C GLU A 33 -5.29 -8.10 -6.20
N ASP A 34 -6.13 -7.55 -5.29
CA ASP A 34 -6.07 -6.14 -4.91
C ASP A 34 -4.68 -5.80 -4.31
N LEU A 35 -4.13 -6.68 -3.46
CA LEU A 35 -2.81 -6.49 -2.85
C LEU A 35 -1.67 -6.56 -3.88
N LYS A 36 -1.71 -7.50 -4.82
CA LYS A 36 -0.72 -7.59 -5.92
C LYS A 36 -0.75 -6.35 -6.81
N THR A 37 -1.94 -5.87 -7.13
CA THR A 37 -2.14 -4.64 -7.92
C THR A 37 -1.58 -3.42 -7.16
N TYR A 38 -1.86 -3.31 -5.86
CA TYR A 38 -1.32 -2.27 -4.97
C TYR A 38 0.22 -2.25 -4.95
N LEU A 39 0.84 -3.42 -4.73
CA LEU A 39 2.29 -3.53 -4.65
C LEU A 39 2.96 -3.20 -5.98
N SER A 40 2.30 -3.51 -7.11
CA SER A 40 2.79 -3.21 -8.45
C SER A 40 2.74 -1.71 -8.74
N ILE A 41 1.61 -1.04 -8.45
CA ILE A 41 1.48 0.42 -8.62
C ILE A 41 2.46 1.16 -7.72
N SER A 42 2.53 0.78 -6.44
CA SER A 42 3.44 1.40 -5.47
C SER A 42 4.90 1.22 -5.88
N LYS A 43 5.26 0.05 -6.41
CA LYS A 43 6.60 -0.19 -6.94
C LYS A 43 6.93 0.72 -8.12
N ILE A 44 6.01 0.91 -9.07
CA ILE A 44 6.23 1.79 -10.23
C ILE A 44 6.50 3.23 -9.77
N VAL A 45 5.68 3.77 -8.86
CA VAL A 45 5.83 5.14 -8.35
C VAL A 45 7.13 5.29 -7.55
N LEU A 46 7.48 4.32 -6.71
CA LEU A 46 8.69 4.36 -5.90
C LEU A 46 9.96 4.22 -6.76
N ASP A 47 9.94 3.36 -7.77
CA ASP A 47 11.06 3.21 -8.70
C ASP A 47 11.31 4.52 -9.47
N GLN A 48 10.27 5.30 -9.81
CA GLN A 48 10.40 6.62 -10.46
C GLN A 48 11.12 7.66 -9.59
N ILE A 49 11.06 7.55 -8.26
CA ILE A 49 11.76 8.44 -7.33
C ILE A 49 13.03 7.80 -6.74
N GLY A 50 13.50 6.69 -7.31
CA GLY A 50 14.74 6.02 -6.92
C GLY A 50 14.64 5.18 -5.64
N ILE A 51 13.43 4.87 -5.17
CA ILE A 51 13.19 4.09 -3.95
C ILE A 51 12.80 2.65 -4.33
N LYS A 52 13.54 1.66 -3.82
CA LYS A 52 13.21 0.24 -4.04
C LYS A 52 12.23 -0.28 -2.99
N LEU A 53 11.03 -0.66 -3.43
CA LEU A 53 10.08 -1.39 -2.59
C LEU A 53 10.51 -2.86 -2.45
N LYS A 54 10.90 -3.30 -1.26
CA LYS A 54 11.13 -4.72 -0.92
C LYS A 54 9.90 -5.26 -0.19
N ASN A 55 9.09 -6.05 -0.88
CA ASN A 55 7.94 -6.70 -0.27
C ASN A 55 8.37 -8.01 0.38
N LYS A 56 8.05 -8.19 1.66
CA LYS A 56 7.99 -9.50 2.31
C LYS A 56 6.52 -9.74 2.60
N LEU A 57 5.87 -10.63 1.85
CA LEU A 57 4.60 -11.20 2.28
C LEU A 57 4.92 -11.97 3.56
N ALA A 58 4.37 -11.52 4.69
CA ALA A 58 4.49 -12.28 5.92
C ALA A 58 3.73 -13.59 5.72
N ASP A 59 4.45 -14.71 5.75
CA ASP A 59 3.81 -16.03 5.76
C ASP A 59 2.83 -16.09 6.93
N LYS A 60 1.55 -16.31 6.60
CA LYS A 60 0.55 -16.68 7.61
C LYS A 60 1.01 -18.01 8.22
N LYS A 61 1.43 -17.98 9.49
CA LYS A 61 1.42 -19.17 10.34
C LYS A 61 0.00 -19.61 10.62
#